data_AF-A0A0S8KR94-F1
#
_entry.id   AF-A0A0S8KR94-F1
#
_cell.length_a   1.000
_cell.length_b   1.000
_cell.length_c   1.000
_cell.angle_alpha   90.00
_cell.angle_beta   90.00
_cell.angle_gamma   90.00
#
_symmetry.space_group_name_H-M   'P 1'
#
loop_
_entity.id
_entity.type
_entity.pdbx_description
1 polymer ?
#
loop_
_entity_poly.entity_id
_entity_poly.type
_entity_poly.pdbx_seq_one_letter_code
_entity_poly.pdbx_strand_id
1 'polypeptide(L)'
;MTITEASFFPEIITNLPEADIPIAGLSSHLFQGQTQQFVFMSFEDDVEVPEHSHAAQWGVVLDGEVELTIDGKKHTLAAGQTYFIPKDIKHSARIKKGYKDLTLFDQKDRYKTK
;
A
#
# COMPACT_ATOMS: atom_id res chain seq x y z
N MET A 1 17.05 6.20 -26.54
CA MET A 1 16.11 5.83 -25.47
C MET A 1 16.11 6.98 -24.48
N THR A 2 15.19 7.92 -24.61
CA THR A 2 15.09 9.08 -23.73
C THR A 2 14.32 8.65 -22.49
N ILE A 3 15.02 8.52 -21.36
CA ILE A 3 14.39 8.47 -20.05
C ILE A 3 13.88 9.89 -19.81
N THR A 4 12.60 10.13 -20.09
CA THR A 4 11.91 11.30 -19.54
C THR A 4 11.87 11.12 -18.02
N GLU A 5 11.92 12.21 -17.24
CA GLU A 5 11.59 12.14 -15.82
C GLU A 5 10.14 11.66 -15.69
N ALA A 6 9.96 10.35 -15.58
CA ALA A 6 8.65 9.74 -15.41
C ALA A 6 8.20 10.00 -13.97
N SER A 7 6.92 10.31 -13.78
CA SER A 7 6.27 10.21 -12.47
C SER A 7 6.60 8.84 -11.86
N PHE A 8 6.75 8.79 -10.53
CA PHE A 8 7.14 7.55 -9.83
C PHE A 8 6.30 6.34 -10.26
N PHE A 9 4.99 6.56 -10.38
CA PHE A 9 4.09 5.63 -11.06
C PHE A 9 3.83 6.11 -12.50
N PRO A 10 4.18 5.32 -13.54
CA PRO A 10 3.87 5.64 -14.93
C PRO A 10 2.38 5.47 -15.26
N GLU A 11 1.96 5.95 -16.44
CA GLU A 11 0.57 5.94 -16.91
C GLU A 11 -0.10 4.56 -16.90
N ILE A 12 0.66 3.47 -17.12
CA ILE A 12 0.11 2.11 -17.04
C ILE A 12 -0.42 1.76 -15.64
N ILE A 13 0.03 2.46 -14.60
CA ILE A 13 -0.46 2.37 -13.23
C ILE A 13 -1.49 3.46 -12.96
N THR A 14 -1.18 4.72 -13.32
CA THR A 14 -2.08 5.83 -12.97
C THR A 14 -3.40 5.83 -13.74
N ASN A 15 -3.47 5.09 -14.86
CA ASN A 15 -4.71 4.86 -15.61
C ASN A 15 -5.60 3.75 -15.02
N LEU A 16 -5.14 3.04 -13.98
CA LEU A 16 -6.00 2.09 -13.26
C LEU A 16 -7.05 2.84 -12.41
N PRO A 17 -8.20 2.21 -12.12
CA PRO A 17 -9.18 2.77 -11.20
C PRO A 17 -8.59 3.08 -9.83
N GLU A 18 -9.05 4.15 -9.18
CA GLU A 18 -8.65 4.44 -7.81
C GLU A 18 -9.40 3.57 -6.81
N ALA A 19 -8.73 3.13 -5.74
CA ALA A 19 -9.39 2.47 -4.63
C ALA A 19 -10.12 3.51 -3.76
N ASP A 20 -11.33 3.18 -3.31
CA ASP A 20 -12.09 3.97 -2.35
C ASP A 20 -11.56 3.70 -0.93
N ILE A 21 -10.52 4.45 -0.57
CA ILE A 21 -9.86 4.40 0.74
C ILE A 21 -9.98 5.79 1.38
N PRO A 22 -10.66 5.92 2.55
CA PRO A 22 -10.95 7.22 3.16
C PRO A 22 -9.75 7.77 3.94
N ILE A 23 -8.61 7.95 3.27
CA ILE A 23 -7.38 8.53 3.82
C ILE A 23 -7.07 9.81 3.03
N ALA A 24 -7.00 10.94 3.71
CA ALA A 24 -6.60 12.21 3.10
C ALA A 24 -5.13 12.14 2.65
N GLY A 25 -4.81 12.74 1.49
CA GLY A 25 -3.46 12.73 0.94
C GLY A 25 -3.01 11.37 0.39
N LEU A 26 -3.89 10.38 0.28
CA LEU A 26 -3.62 9.09 -0.37
C LEU A 26 -4.06 9.12 -1.84
N SER A 27 -3.10 8.91 -2.74
CA SER A 27 -3.38 8.47 -4.11
C SER A 27 -3.23 6.95 -4.18
N SER A 28 -4.20 6.27 -4.78
CA SER A 28 -4.20 4.81 -4.89
C SER A 28 -4.66 4.35 -6.27
N HIS A 29 -4.01 3.33 -6.81
CA HIS A 29 -4.34 2.74 -8.11
C HIS A 29 -4.55 1.23 -7.95
N LEU A 30 -5.74 0.75 -8.28
CA LEU A 30 -6.19 -0.60 -7.98
C LEU A 30 -6.20 -1.48 -9.24
N PHE A 31 -5.49 -2.60 -9.17
CA PHE A 31 -5.58 -3.67 -10.13
C PHE A 31 -6.38 -4.83 -9.55
N GLN A 32 -7.43 -5.25 -10.26
CA GLN A 32 -8.31 -6.34 -9.85
C GLN A 32 -7.84 -7.68 -10.43
N GLY A 33 -7.44 -8.61 -9.56
CA GLY A 33 -7.22 -10.02 -9.90
C GLY A 33 -8.50 -10.87 -9.73
N GLN A 34 -8.39 -12.18 -9.98
CA GLN A 34 -9.53 -13.10 -9.81
C GLN A 34 -9.96 -13.22 -8.34
N THR A 35 -8.98 -13.36 -7.45
CA THR A 35 -9.16 -13.53 -6.00
C THR A 35 -8.38 -12.52 -5.15
N GLN A 36 -7.48 -11.74 -5.78
CA GLN A 36 -6.62 -10.75 -5.13
C GLN A 36 -6.87 -9.35 -5.67
N GLN A 37 -6.40 -8.35 -4.92
CA GLN A 37 -6.23 -6.98 -5.39
C GLN A 37 -4.78 -6.55 -5.19
N PHE A 38 -4.22 -5.89 -6.20
CA PHE A 38 -3.01 -5.09 -6.03
C PHE A 38 -3.42 -3.62 -5.91
N VAL A 39 -2.78 -2.89 -5.01
CA VAL A 39 -2.94 -1.45 -4.88
C VAL A 39 -1.56 -0.81 -4.87
N PHE A 40 -1.36 0.15 -5.76
CA PHE A 40 -0.21 1.04 -5.72
C PHE A 40 -0.63 2.26 -4.91
N MET A 41 0.11 2.59 -3.85
CA MET A 41 -0.26 3.68 -2.94
C MET A 41 0.85 4.72 -2.89
N SER A 42 0.46 6.00 -2.80
CA SER A 42 1.35 7.13 -2.57
C SER A 42 0.72 8.06 -1.52
N PHE A 43 1.47 8.34 -0.46
CA PHE A 43 1.01 9.14 0.68
C PHE A 43 1.72 10.49 0.70
N GLU A 44 0.96 11.59 0.59
CA GLU A 44 1.49 12.96 0.59
C GLU A 44 1.72 13.53 2.00
N ASP A 45 1.11 12.92 3.01
CA ASP A 45 1.13 13.32 4.41
C ASP A 45 1.51 12.15 5.32
N ASP A 46 1.86 12.47 6.58
CA ASP A 46 1.99 11.45 7.61
C ASP A 46 0.61 10.87 7.94
N VAL A 47 0.50 9.54 7.94
CA VAL A 47 -0.77 8.83 8.18
C VAL A 47 -0.59 7.80 9.28
N GLU A 48 -1.51 7.80 10.25
CA GLU A 48 -1.66 6.70 11.21
C GLU A 48 -2.82 5.81 10.79
N VAL A 49 -2.52 4.52 10.61
CA VAL A 49 -3.52 3.49 10.35
C VAL A 49 -3.76 2.72 11.65
N PRO A 50 -4.98 2.78 12.23
CA PRO A 50 -5.31 2.08 13.48
C PRO A 50 -5.10 0.56 13.39
N GLU A 51 -5.02 -0.09 14.55
CA GLU A 51 -4.94 -1.55 14.62
C GLU A 51 -6.18 -2.20 14.02
N HIS A 52 -5.97 -3.16 13.11
CA HIS A 52 -7.03 -3.93 12.47
C HIS A 52 -6.49 -5.29 11.97
N SER A 53 -7.35 -6.08 11.33
CA SER A 53 -6.99 -7.37 10.74
C SER A 53 -7.89 -7.68 9.54
N HIS A 54 -7.39 -8.48 8.59
CA HIS A 54 -8.11 -8.96 7.41
C HIS A 54 -7.40 -10.19 6.82
N ALA A 55 -7.73 -10.57 5.57
CA ALA A 55 -7.01 -11.60 4.84
C ALA A 55 -5.51 -11.28 4.69
N ALA A 56 -4.75 -12.24 4.18
CA ALA A 56 -3.30 -12.07 4.06
C ALA A 56 -2.93 -10.87 3.18
N GLN A 57 -1.88 -10.16 3.58
CA GLN A 57 -1.34 -9.01 2.86
C GLN A 57 0.17 -9.18 2.68
N TRP A 58 0.65 -8.86 1.48
CA TRP A 58 2.07 -8.75 1.19
C TRP A 58 2.35 -7.38 0.58
N GLY A 59 3.35 -6.68 1.09
CA GLY A 59 3.71 -5.34 0.63
C GLY A 59 5.19 -5.20 0.30
N VAL A 60 5.48 -4.30 -0.65
CA VAL A 60 6.82 -3.88 -1.04
C VAL A 60 6.93 -2.39 -0.85
N VAL A 61 7.86 -1.95 -0.01
CA VAL A 61 8.16 -0.52 0.12
C VAL A 61 8.93 -0.08 -1.11
N LEU A 62 8.35 0.81 -1.90
CA LEU A 62 8.94 1.32 -3.13
C LEU A 62 9.73 2.61 -2.88
N ASP A 63 9.26 3.44 -1.96
CA ASP A 63 9.90 4.71 -1.57
C ASP A 63 9.46 5.12 -0.16
N GLY A 64 10.27 5.93 0.52
CA GLY A 64 10.01 6.40 1.88
C GLY A 64 10.15 5.34 2.98
N GLU A 65 9.45 5.57 4.10
CA GLU A 65 9.54 4.75 5.32
C GLU A 65 8.15 4.51 5.94
N VAL A 66 7.94 3.31 6.49
CA VAL A 66 6.77 2.96 7.30
C VAL A 66 7.19 2.24 8.57
N GLU A 67 6.55 2.57 9.69
CA GLU A 67 6.59 1.76 10.91
C GLU A 67 5.34 0.89 10.97
N LEU A 68 5.51 -0.44 10.84
CA LEU A 68 4.45 -1.41 11.02
C LEU A 68 4.54 -2.04 12.40
N THR A 69 3.40 -2.19 13.08
CA THR A 69 3.29 -3.10 14.22
C THR A 69 2.50 -4.32 13.76
N ILE A 70 3.09 -5.51 13.79
CA ILE A 70 2.49 -6.78 13.37
C ILE A 70 2.57 -7.74 14.55
N ASP A 71 1.42 -8.24 15.02
CA ASP A 71 1.35 -9.11 16.20
C ASP A 71 2.09 -8.53 17.43
N GLY A 72 1.89 -7.23 17.67
CA GLY A 72 2.53 -6.49 18.75
C GLY A 72 4.03 -6.21 18.57
N LYS A 73 4.66 -6.66 17.47
CA LYS A 73 6.07 -6.41 17.16
C LYS A 73 6.22 -5.27 16.17
N LYS A 74 7.06 -4.31 16.52
CA LYS A 74 7.33 -3.14 15.71
C LYS A 74 8.45 -3.41 14.69
N HIS A 75 8.25 -2.93 13.47
CA HIS A 75 9.15 -3.04 12.34
C HIS A 75 9.21 -1.70 11.62
N THR A 76 10.41 -1.15 11.43
CA THR A 76 10.62 -0.01 10.53
C THR A 76 11.13 -0.53 9.20
N LEU A 77 10.44 -0.17 8.12
CA LEU A 77 10.73 -0.64 6.77
C LEU A 77 10.92 0.55 5.85
N ALA A 78 11.92 0.45 4.97
CA ALA A 78 12.27 1.44 3.97
C ALA A 78 12.33 0.81 2.56
N ALA A 79 12.54 1.65 1.55
CA ALA A 79 12.59 1.26 0.14
C ALA A 79 13.41 -0.02 -0.13
N GLY A 80 12.84 -0.94 -0.90
CA GLY A 80 13.41 -2.24 -1.25
C GLY A 80 13.10 -3.36 -0.26
N GLN A 81 12.53 -3.05 0.91
CA GLN A 81 12.09 -4.08 1.87
C GLN A 81 10.66 -4.54 1.59
N THR A 82 10.39 -5.79 1.95
CA THR A 82 9.05 -6.39 1.84
C THR A 82 8.56 -6.84 3.20
N TYR A 83 7.24 -6.94 3.36
CA TYR A 83 6.63 -7.50 4.55
C TYR A 83 5.46 -8.41 4.19
N PHE A 84 5.16 -9.34 5.09
CA PHE A 84 4.02 -10.24 4.98
C PHE A 84 3.24 -10.23 6.28
N ILE A 85 1.94 -10.01 6.17
CA ILE A 85 0.99 -10.05 7.27
C ILE A 85 0.06 -11.24 7.00
N PRO A 86 0.15 -12.33 7.80
CA PRO A 86 -0.75 -13.45 7.65
C PRO A 86 -2.20 -13.05 7.93
N LYS A 87 -3.15 -13.84 7.41
CA LYS A 87 -4.57 -13.66 7.66
C LYS A 87 -4.87 -13.57 9.17
N ASP A 88 -5.77 -12.66 9.51
CA ASP A 88 -6.31 -12.40 10.85
C ASP A 88 -5.26 -11.95 11.91
N ILE A 89 -4.02 -11.69 11.49
CA ILE A 89 -3.01 -11.08 12.36
C ILE A 89 -3.27 -9.58 12.49
N LYS A 90 -3.37 -9.12 13.73
CA LYS A 90 -3.54 -7.71 14.06
C LYS A 90 -2.31 -6.91 13.66
N HIS A 91 -2.56 -5.77 13.03
CA HIS A 91 -1.50 -4.87 12.62
C HIS A 91 -1.97 -3.41 12.55
N SER A 92 -1.03 -2.49 12.72
CA SER A 92 -1.20 -1.04 12.58
C SER A 92 0.00 -0.44 11.84
N ALA A 93 -0.13 0.78 11.35
CA ALA A 93 0.94 1.46 10.62
C ALA A 93 1.08 2.94 11.03
N ARG A 94 2.32 3.44 11.07
CA ARG A 94 2.64 4.87 10.99
C ARG A 94 3.40 5.08 9.69
N ILE A 95 2.73 5.66 8.72
CA ILE A 95 3.24 5.91 7.38
C ILE A 95 3.82 7.31 7.36
N LYS A 96 5.06 7.45 6.88
CA LYS A 96 5.70 8.76 6.74
C LYS A 96 5.32 9.42 5.43
N LYS A 97 5.20 10.75 5.46
CA LYS A 97 5.04 11.57 4.26
C LYS A 97 6.02 11.16 3.16
N GLY A 98 5.51 10.97 1.95
CA GLY A 98 6.27 10.58 0.76
C GLY A 98 6.38 9.07 0.53
N TYR A 99 5.89 8.25 1.47
CA TYR A 99 5.87 6.79 1.35
C TYR A 99 5.07 6.32 0.14
N LYS A 100 5.62 5.33 -0.56
CA LYS A 100 4.97 4.66 -1.69
C LYS A 100 5.16 3.17 -1.60
N ASP A 101 4.11 2.41 -1.87
CA ASP A 101 4.18 0.96 -1.90
C ASP A 101 3.38 0.31 -3.01
N LEU A 102 3.67 -0.98 -3.19
CA LEU A 102 2.82 -1.93 -3.89
C LEU A 102 2.36 -2.95 -2.86
N THR A 103 1.05 -3.07 -2.71
CA THR A 103 0.45 -4.01 -1.76
C THR A 103 -0.47 -4.99 -2.49
N LEU A 104 -0.25 -6.29 -2.29
CA LEU A 104 -1.18 -7.35 -2.63
C LEU A 104 -2.03 -7.71 -1.41
N PHE A 105 -3.33 -7.74 -1.60
CA PHE A 105 -4.28 -8.32 -0.65
C PHE A 105 -4.80 -9.64 -1.21
N ASP A 106 -4.74 -10.72 -0.42
CA ASP A 106 -5.38 -12.00 -0.72
C ASP A 106 -6.88 -11.96 -0.40
N GLN A 107 -7.53 -10.91 -0.91
CA GLN A 107 -8.94 -10.62 -0.70
C GLN A 107 -9.48 -9.86 -1.91
N LYS A 108 -10.44 -10.49 -2.60
CA LYS A 108 -11.01 -9.99 -3.85
C LYS A 108 -11.71 -8.64 -3.70
N ASP A 109 -12.34 -8.42 -2.55
CA ASP A 109 -13.26 -7.33 -2.25
C ASP A 109 -12.72 -6.41 -1.14
N ARG A 110 -11.40 -6.33 -0.98
CA ARG A 110 -10.76 -5.53 0.06
C ARG A 110 -11.15 -4.04 -0.07
N TYR A 111 -11.08 -3.52 -1.29
CA TYR A 111 -11.51 -2.15 -1.62
C TYR A 111 -12.45 -2.15 -2.83
N LYS A 112 -13.38 -1.20 -2.81
CA LYS A 112 -14.16 -0.81 -4.00
C LYS A 112 -13.38 0.20 -4.82
N THR A 113 -13.75 0.38 -6.07
CA THR A 113 -13.28 1.53 -6.86
C THR A 113 -14.12 2.76 -6.55
N LYS A 114 -13.53 3.95 -6.66
CA LYS A 114 -14.26 5.23 -6.61
C LYS A 114 -15.20 5.41 -7.80
#